data_AF-A0A3N9NYG1-F1
#
_entry.id   AF-A0A3N9NYG1-F1
#
_cell.length_a   1.000
_cell.length_b   1.000
_cell.length_c   1.000
_cell.angle_alpha   90.00
_cell.angle_beta   90.00
_cell.angle_gamma   90.00
#
_symmetry.space_group_name_H-M   'P 1'
#
loop_
_entity.id
_entity.type
_entity.pdbx_description
1 polymer ?
#
loop_
_entity_poly.entity_id
_entity_poly.type
_entity_poly.pdbx_seq_one_letter_code
_entity_poly.pdbx_strand_id
1 'polypeptide(L)'
;PDLKFYYDTKFRKLTRYKMRARFYGRQATDVIWPEIKYRNASVIWKKRSSVPLERWPTLFHPEYSERREPVIKAQMDSFEELIYWHNAQPTLHVRYFREPYVTELEEYGRVTFDRQLCCRPTNGSIELAYHEEDMIYYDDPIDARCDDSPVILEIKVESLVPIWAIELIRKFHLQQRGFSKYGTGIDSVFGQQESLRNSMFY
;
A
#
# COMPACT_ATOMS: atom_id res chain seq x y z
N PRO A 1 13.11 4.58 -11.49
CA PRO A 1 12.81 3.25 -10.90
C PRO A 1 12.03 2.38 -11.89
N ASP A 2 12.31 1.07 -11.95
CA ASP A 2 11.75 0.13 -12.94
C ASP A 2 10.31 -0.35 -12.63
N LEU A 3 9.76 0.05 -11.48
CA LEU A 3 8.44 -0.32 -10.99
C LEU A 3 8.19 -1.84 -10.91
N LYS A 4 9.25 -2.63 -10.71
CA LYS A 4 9.15 -4.10 -10.66
C LYS A 4 7.99 -4.61 -9.78
N PHE A 5 7.88 -4.12 -8.54
CA PHE A 5 6.83 -4.58 -7.59
C PHE A 5 5.40 -4.25 -8.06
N TYR A 6 5.24 -3.15 -8.78
CA TYR A 6 3.97 -2.77 -9.39
C TYR A 6 3.62 -3.75 -10.52
N TYR A 7 4.55 -3.99 -11.46
CA TYR A 7 4.32 -4.91 -12.58
C TYR A 7 4.10 -6.36 -12.14
N ASP A 8 4.88 -6.84 -11.16
CA ASP A 8 4.69 -8.16 -10.57
C ASP A 8 3.28 -8.32 -9.97
N THR A 9 2.75 -7.25 -9.39
CA THR A 9 1.39 -7.20 -8.86
C THR A 9 0.35 -7.16 -9.97
N LYS A 10 0.51 -6.26 -10.94
CA LYS A 10 -0.41 -6.04 -12.07
C LYS A 10 -0.58 -7.30 -12.90
N PHE A 11 0.53 -7.98 -13.21
CA PHE A 11 0.57 -9.21 -13.99
C PHE A 11 0.45 -10.49 -13.14
N ARG A 12 0.15 -10.36 -11.84
CA ARG A 12 -0.11 -11.49 -10.93
C ARG A 12 1.00 -12.56 -10.94
N LYS A 13 2.27 -12.16 -11.02
CA LYS A 13 3.41 -13.09 -11.00
C LYS A 13 3.31 -14.05 -9.80
N LEU A 14 3.60 -15.34 -10.02
CA LEU A 14 3.48 -16.39 -9.00
C LEU A 14 4.24 -16.01 -7.72
N THR A 15 5.47 -15.54 -7.91
CA THR A 15 6.35 -15.02 -6.87
C THR A 15 6.38 -13.51 -6.95
N ARG A 16 5.95 -12.82 -5.87
CA ARG A 16 5.96 -11.36 -5.83
C ARG A 16 6.03 -10.81 -4.42
N TYR A 17 6.75 -9.70 -4.29
CA TYR A 17 6.81 -8.90 -3.07
C TYR A 17 5.93 -7.66 -3.18
N LYS A 18 5.33 -7.27 -2.06
CA LYS A 18 4.76 -5.93 -1.87
C LYS A 18 5.37 -5.35 -0.61
N MET A 19 6.13 -4.27 -0.80
CA MET A 19 6.73 -3.51 0.28
C MET A 19 5.90 -2.27 0.55
N ARG A 20 5.80 -1.88 1.81
CA ARG A 20 5.27 -0.57 2.22
C ARG A 20 5.85 -0.18 3.57
N ALA A 21 6.05 1.11 3.78
CA ALA A 21 6.28 1.67 5.10
C ALA A 21 5.06 2.52 5.49
N ARG A 22 4.61 2.40 6.74
CA ARG A 22 3.40 3.07 7.21
C ARG A 22 3.68 3.83 8.50
N PHE A 23 3.19 5.05 8.61
CA PHE A 23 2.98 5.74 9.87
C PHE A 23 1.48 6.07 10.03
N TYR A 24 1.08 6.51 11.21
CA TYR A 24 -0.30 6.88 11.53
C TYR A 24 -0.36 8.36 11.93
N GLY A 25 -1.47 9.02 11.62
CA GLY A 25 -1.61 10.45 11.78
C GLY A 25 -1.21 11.23 10.52
N ARG A 26 -1.26 12.56 10.60
CA ARG A 26 -0.93 13.44 9.48
C ARG A 26 0.56 13.49 9.18
N GLN A 27 1.39 13.28 10.20
CA GLN A 27 2.85 13.30 10.13
C GLN A 27 3.39 12.10 10.90
N ALA A 28 4.57 11.60 10.53
CA ALA A 28 5.26 10.58 11.30
C ALA A 28 5.87 11.22 12.54
N THR A 29 5.53 10.71 13.73
CA THR A 29 6.05 11.24 15.01
C THR A 29 7.13 10.36 15.60
N ASP A 30 6.86 9.06 15.75
CA ASP A 30 7.70 8.18 16.57
C ASP A 30 8.18 6.95 15.81
N VAL A 31 7.23 6.18 15.25
CA VAL A 31 7.49 4.86 14.70
C VAL A 31 6.93 4.73 13.29
N ILE A 32 7.76 4.24 12.40
CA ILE A 32 7.39 3.78 11.07
C ILE A 32 7.30 2.27 11.12
N TRP A 33 6.36 1.74 10.35
CA TRP A 33 6.07 0.33 10.26
C TRP A 33 6.36 -0.18 8.86
N PRO A 34 7.60 -0.58 8.56
CA PRO A 34 7.90 -1.35 7.36
C PRO A 34 7.15 -2.68 7.37
N GLU A 35 6.57 -3.02 6.24
CA GLU A 35 5.81 -4.24 6.02
C GLU A 35 6.20 -4.86 4.69
N ILE A 36 6.34 -6.19 4.72
CA ILE A 36 6.59 -7.02 3.54
C ILE A 36 5.44 -8.00 3.44
N LYS A 37 4.82 -8.05 2.27
CA LYS A 37 3.93 -9.14 1.88
C LYS A 37 4.57 -9.90 0.72
N TYR A 38 5.07 -11.09 1.02
CA TYR A 38 5.59 -12.01 0.03
C TYR A 38 4.51 -13.01 -0.35
N ARG A 39 4.34 -13.27 -1.65
CA ARG A 39 3.46 -14.31 -2.14
C ARG A 39 4.25 -15.26 -3.04
N ASN A 40 4.11 -16.55 -2.79
CA ASN A 40 4.56 -17.63 -3.66
C ASN A 40 3.37 -18.54 -3.95
N ALA A 41 2.86 -18.48 -5.18
CA ALA A 41 1.65 -19.19 -5.60
C ALA A 41 0.43 -18.88 -4.69
N SER A 42 -0.03 -19.85 -3.90
CA SER A 42 -1.14 -19.72 -2.95
C SER A 42 -0.70 -19.22 -1.58
N VAL A 43 0.57 -19.36 -1.22
CA VAL A 43 1.07 -19.04 0.12
C VAL A 43 1.46 -17.58 0.21
N ILE A 44 1.08 -16.94 1.31
CA ILE A 44 1.35 -15.53 1.59
C ILE A 44 2.02 -15.44 2.96
N TRP A 45 3.19 -14.81 2.98
CA TRP A 45 3.88 -14.42 4.21
C TRP A 45 3.77 -12.92 4.38
N LYS A 46 3.44 -12.50 5.61
CA LYS A 46 3.44 -11.10 5.99
C LYS A 46 4.38 -10.92 7.17
N LYS A 47 5.33 -10.00 7.04
CA LYS A 47 6.21 -9.57 8.13
C LYS A 47 6.09 -8.07 8.29
N ARG A 48 6.12 -7.61 9.54
CA ARG A 48 6.12 -6.19 9.92
C ARG A 48 7.22 -5.98 10.94
N SER A 49 7.97 -4.90 10.79
CA SER A 49 8.91 -4.40 11.79
C SER A 49 8.49 -3.01 12.26
N SER A 50 9.01 -2.58 13.40
CA SER A 50 8.97 -1.19 13.87
C SER A 50 10.34 -0.58 13.69
N VAL A 51 10.39 0.64 13.16
CA VAL A 51 11.61 1.42 13.00
C VAL A 51 11.37 2.80 13.61
N PRO A 52 12.18 3.24 14.60
CA PRO A 52 12.13 4.62 15.08
C PRO A 52 12.32 5.61 13.93
N LEU A 53 11.59 6.73 13.94
CA LEU A 53 11.61 7.74 12.88
C LEU A 53 13.04 8.17 12.51
N GLU A 54 13.89 8.40 13.51
CA GLU A 54 15.31 8.76 13.37
C GLU A 54 16.15 7.72 12.60
N ARG A 55 15.76 6.44 12.64
CA ARG A 55 16.44 5.34 11.93
C ARG A 55 15.89 5.11 10.54
N TRP A 56 14.83 5.81 10.12
CA TRP A 56 14.26 5.65 8.79
C TRP A 56 15.28 5.85 7.65
N PRO A 57 16.13 6.90 7.68
CA PRO A 57 17.09 7.10 6.59
C PRO A 57 18.13 5.98 6.49
N THR A 58 18.48 5.33 7.60
CA THR A 58 19.53 4.30 7.63
C THR A 58 19.11 3.03 6.88
N LEU A 59 17.82 2.82 6.64
CA LEU A 59 17.34 1.71 5.81
C LEU A 59 17.76 1.84 4.34
N PHE A 60 17.88 3.08 3.84
CA PHE A 60 18.15 3.39 2.44
C PHE A 60 19.62 3.71 2.18
N HIS A 61 20.34 4.19 3.20
CA HIS A 61 21.74 4.60 3.09
C HIS A 61 22.65 3.57 3.77
N PRO A 62 23.33 2.70 3.01
CA PRO A 62 24.16 1.62 3.55
C PRO A 62 25.27 2.11 4.50
N GLU A 63 25.78 3.31 4.23
CA GLU A 63 26.81 4.01 4.98
C GLU A 63 26.43 4.36 6.43
N TYR A 64 25.15 4.33 6.78
CA TYR A 64 24.66 4.55 8.15
C TYR A 64 24.18 3.27 8.85
N SER A 65 24.36 2.11 8.21
CA SER A 65 23.88 0.83 8.74
C SER A 65 25.03 -0.05 9.20
N GLU A 66 24.90 -0.65 10.39
CA GLU A 66 25.68 -1.83 10.80
C GLU A 66 25.22 -3.06 9.98
N ARG A 67 25.29 -2.97 8.65
CA ARG A 67 24.87 -4.04 7.75
C ARG A 67 25.77 -5.25 8.02
N ARG A 68 25.16 -6.32 8.53
CA ARG A 68 25.71 -7.66 8.32
C ARG A 68 25.67 -7.91 6.81
N GLU A 69 26.72 -8.49 6.25
CA GLU A 69 26.74 -8.85 4.84
C GLU A 69 25.46 -9.65 4.50
N PRO A 70 24.70 -9.25 3.47
CA PRO A 70 23.46 -9.92 3.13
C PRO A 70 23.77 -11.35 2.69
N VAL A 71 23.31 -12.31 3.49
CA VAL A 71 23.43 -13.74 3.17
C VAL A 71 22.46 -14.05 2.03
N ILE A 72 22.93 -14.76 1.00
CA ILE A 72 22.07 -15.26 -0.06
C ILE A 72 21.10 -16.27 0.57
N LYS A 73 19.80 -15.91 0.59
CA LYS A 73 18.71 -16.78 1.03
C LYS A 73 17.71 -16.94 -0.10
N ALA A 74 17.02 -18.08 -0.12
CA ALA A 74 15.95 -18.34 -1.09
C ALA A 74 14.76 -17.36 -0.96
N GLN A 75 14.60 -16.75 0.22
CA GLN A 75 13.58 -15.75 0.51
C GLN A 75 14.23 -14.60 1.28
N MET A 76 14.03 -13.38 0.78
CA MET A 76 14.40 -12.16 1.51
C MET A 76 13.28 -11.88 2.51
N ASP A 77 13.66 -11.72 3.77
CA ASP A 77 12.71 -11.65 4.87
C ASP A 77 12.87 -10.37 5.70
N SER A 78 13.79 -9.49 5.36
CA SER A 78 13.90 -8.13 5.93
C SER A 78 13.62 -7.05 4.89
N PHE A 79 13.25 -5.86 5.37
CA PHE A 79 12.87 -4.75 4.50
C PHE A 79 14.11 -4.16 3.82
N GLU A 80 15.21 -4.17 4.56
CA GLU A 80 16.56 -3.75 4.20
C GLU A 80 17.17 -4.66 3.12
N GLU A 81 17.03 -5.99 3.25
CA GLU A 81 17.47 -6.94 2.22
C GLU A 81 16.75 -6.64 0.89
N LEU A 82 15.43 -6.41 0.93
CA LEU A 82 14.68 -6.09 -0.28
C LEU A 82 15.05 -4.72 -0.87
N ILE A 83 15.31 -3.71 -0.03
CA ILE A 83 15.86 -2.42 -0.50
C ILE A 83 17.18 -2.64 -1.23
N TYR A 84 18.10 -3.37 -0.61
CA TYR A 84 19.43 -3.60 -1.16
C TYR A 84 19.39 -4.40 -2.47
N TRP A 85 18.77 -5.59 -2.46
CA TRP A 85 18.82 -6.51 -3.59
C TRP A 85 17.97 -6.08 -4.79
N HIS A 86 16.91 -5.30 -4.55
CA HIS A 86 16.06 -4.78 -5.63
C HIS A 86 16.30 -3.31 -5.93
N ASN A 87 17.28 -2.67 -5.29
CA ASN A 87 17.48 -1.22 -5.33
C ASN A 87 16.14 -0.48 -5.09
N ALA A 88 15.36 -0.96 -4.11
CA ALA A 88 14.00 -0.48 -3.91
C ALA A 88 14.03 0.93 -3.31
N GLN A 89 13.23 1.81 -3.88
CA GLN A 89 13.09 3.19 -3.43
C GLN A 89 11.61 3.53 -3.22
N PRO A 90 11.28 4.48 -2.33
CA PRO A 90 9.94 5.00 -2.23
C PRO A 90 9.49 5.50 -3.60
N THR A 91 8.33 5.02 -4.04
CA THR A 91 7.79 5.35 -5.37
C THR A 91 6.51 6.18 -5.26
N LEU A 92 5.64 5.82 -4.32
CA LEU A 92 4.34 6.44 -4.16
C LEU A 92 4.00 6.54 -2.68
N HIS A 93 3.66 7.74 -2.23
CA HIS A 93 3.03 7.96 -0.93
C HIS A 93 1.52 7.85 -1.12
N VAL A 94 0.88 6.95 -0.36
CA VAL A 94 -0.57 6.74 -0.38
C VAL A 94 -1.15 7.11 0.97
N ARG A 95 -2.15 7.99 0.97
CA ARG A 95 -2.88 8.44 2.15
C ARG A 95 -4.37 8.15 1.99
N TYR A 96 -5.02 7.86 3.12
CA TYR A 96 -6.46 7.64 3.22
C TYR A 96 -6.88 7.78 4.68
N PHE A 97 -8.14 8.12 4.90
CA PHE A 97 -8.77 8.06 6.21
C PHE A 97 -9.38 6.67 6.42
N ARG A 98 -9.02 5.99 7.51
CA ARG A 98 -9.52 4.66 7.84
C ARG A 98 -10.40 4.72 9.08
N GLU A 99 -11.59 4.16 8.94
CA GLU A 99 -12.55 3.96 10.01
C GLU A 99 -12.70 2.46 10.28
N PRO A 100 -12.04 1.93 11.34
CA PRO A 100 -12.09 0.51 11.66
C PRO A 100 -13.21 0.17 12.66
N TYR A 101 -13.94 -0.90 12.37
CA TYR A 101 -14.88 -1.56 13.26
C TYR A 101 -14.31 -2.94 13.59
N VAL A 102 -13.75 -3.06 14.79
CA VAL A 102 -13.09 -4.27 15.29
C VAL A 102 -13.67 -4.56 16.66
N THR A 103 -13.96 -5.82 16.94
CA THR A 103 -14.35 -6.26 18.28
C THR A 103 -13.10 -6.48 19.14
N GLU A 104 -13.19 -6.14 20.42
CA GLU A 104 -12.13 -6.38 21.41
C GLU A 104 -12.29 -7.74 22.10
N LEU A 105 -13.41 -8.42 21.88
CA LEU A 105 -13.79 -9.64 22.61
C LEU A 105 -13.39 -10.92 21.88
N GLU A 106 -13.53 -10.94 20.55
CA GLU A 106 -13.35 -12.16 19.75
C GLU A 106 -12.78 -11.81 18.37
N GLU A 107 -11.72 -12.47 17.94
CA GLU A 107 -11.18 -12.30 16.58
C GLU A 107 -12.00 -13.12 15.57
N TYR A 108 -13.27 -12.78 15.32
CA TYR A 108 -14.07 -13.50 14.29
C TYR A 108 -14.14 -12.74 12.96
N GLY A 109 -13.94 -11.42 13.00
CA GLY A 109 -13.97 -10.57 11.83
C GLY A 109 -13.82 -9.09 12.15
N ARG A 110 -13.65 -8.29 11.10
CA ARG A 110 -13.57 -6.84 11.16
C ARG A 110 -14.07 -6.19 9.89
N VAL A 111 -14.54 -4.96 10.04
CA VAL A 111 -14.96 -4.10 8.93
C VAL A 111 -14.09 -2.86 8.94
N THR A 112 -13.66 -2.39 7.77
CA THR A 112 -13.01 -1.07 7.66
C THR A 112 -13.56 -0.30 6.47
N PHE A 113 -13.74 1.00 6.64
CA PHE A 113 -14.01 1.94 5.56
C PHE A 113 -12.76 2.77 5.30
N ASP A 114 -12.28 2.78 4.07
CA ASP A 114 -11.22 3.70 3.64
C ASP A 114 -11.82 4.77 2.73
N ARG A 115 -11.55 6.04 3.06
CA ARG A 115 -12.07 7.24 2.37
C ARG A 115 -10.94 8.19 2.02
N GLN A 116 -11.19 9.16 1.14
CA GLN A 116 -10.25 10.24 0.81
C GLN A 116 -8.91 9.68 0.32
N LEU A 117 -8.96 8.70 -0.60
CA LEU A 117 -7.74 8.11 -1.12
C LEU A 117 -7.04 9.12 -2.01
N CYS A 118 -5.82 9.45 -1.63
CA CYS A 118 -4.97 10.34 -2.39
C CYS A 118 -3.53 9.84 -2.36
N CYS A 119 -2.77 10.20 -3.38
CA CYS A 119 -1.38 9.80 -3.50
C CYS A 119 -0.53 10.94 -4.03
N ARG A 120 0.78 10.82 -3.82
CA ARG A 120 1.77 11.65 -4.50
C ARG A 120 2.96 10.78 -4.93
N PRO A 121 3.53 11.02 -6.12
CA PRO A 121 4.82 10.44 -6.49
C PRO A 121 5.89 10.93 -5.52
N THR A 122 6.77 10.04 -5.06
CA THR A 122 7.88 10.42 -4.17
C THR A 122 9.18 10.63 -4.92
N ASN A 123 9.27 10.21 -6.19
CA ASN A 123 10.46 10.33 -7.04
C ASN A 123 11.75 9.79 -6.38
N GLY A 124 11.63 8.71 -5.59
CA GLY A 124 12.75 8.13 -4.84
C GLY A 124 13.06 8.80 -3.50
N SER A 125 12.43 9.94 -3.18
CA SER A 125 12.62 10.62 -1.90
C SER A 125 12.14 9.76 -0.73
N ILE A 126 12.97 9.70 0.31
CA ILE A 126 12.65 9.05 1.60
C ILE A 126 11.96 10.01 2.57
N GLU A 127 11.77 11.28 2.19
CA GLU A 127 11.09 12.26 3.05
C GLU A 127 9.63 11.88 3.28
N LEU A 128 9.24 11.90 4.55
CA LEU A 128 7.89 11.57 4.99
C LEU A 128 6.99 12.80 5.06
N ALA A 129 7.58 13.99 5.18
CA ALA A 129 6.86 15.25 5.12
C ALA A 129 6.27 15.44 3.72
N TYR A 130 5.04 15.96 3.67
CA TYR A 130 4.33 16.25 2.43
C TYR A 130 3.48 17.50 2.60
N HIS A 131 3.18 18.15 1.47
CA HIS A 131 2.21 19.24 1.42
C HIS A 131 0.89 18.71 0.88
N GLU A 132 -0.23 19.25 1.38
CA GLU A 132 -1.57 18.83 0.93
C GLU A 132 -1.78 19.11 -0.56
N GLU A 133 -1.16 20.16 -1.09
CA GLU A 133 -1.21 20.54 -2.51
C GLU A 133 -0.52 19.54 -3.45
N ASP A 134 0.40 18.72 -2.93
CA ASP A 134 1.05 17.65 -3.71
C ASP A 134 0.13 16.42 -3.90
N MET A 135 -0.96 16.33 -3.13
CA MET A 135 -1.78 15.13 -3.05
C MET A 135 -2.83 15.10 -4.16
N ILE A 136 -2.76 14.05 -4.98
CA ILE A 136 -3.70 13.78 -6.06
C ILE A 136 -4.72 12.78 -5.54
N TYR A 137 -5.98 13.19 -5.49
CA TYR A 137 -7.10 12.29 -5.17
C TYR A 137 -7.39 11.37 -6.35
N TYR A 138 -7.61 10.09 -6.04
CA TYR A 138 -7.90 9.03 -7.03
C TYR A 138 -9.04 8.14 -6.53
N ASP A 139 -9.93 8.75 -5.76
CA ASP A 139 -11.18 8.20 -5.26
C ASP A 139 -12.36 8.82 -6.00
N ASP A 140 -12.21 9.08 -7.29
CA ASP A 140 -13.31 9.42 -8.19
C ASP A 140 -13.88 8.15 -8.86
N PRO A 141 -15.07 8.20 -9.47
CA PRO A 141 -15.70 7.05 -10.12
C PRO A 141 -14.85 6.34 -11.18
N ILE A 142 -13.99 7.07 -11.90
CA ILE A 142 -13.15 6.52 -12.98
C ILE A 142 -12.01 5.70 -12.38
N ASP A 143 -11.26 6.28 -11.44
CA ASP A 143 -10.14 5.60 -10.79
C ASP A 143 -10.60 4.49 -9.84
N ALA A 144 -11.70 4.72 -9.10
CA ALA A 144 -12.35 3.71 -8.27
C ALA A 144 -13.07 2.64 -9.10
N ARG A 145 -13.31 2.91 -10.39
CA ARG A 145 -14.15 2.11 -11.31
C ARG A 145 -15.54 1.84 -10.75
N CYS A 146 -16.11 2.80 -10.04
CA CYS A 146 -17.35 2.66 -9.27
C CYS A 146 -18.13 3.97 -9.28
N ASP A 147 -19.25 3.98 -9.98
CA ASP A 147 -20.11 5.17 -10.09
C ASP A 147 -20.88 5.47 -8.79
N ASP A 148 -21.11 4.46 -7.95
CA ASP A 148 -21.96 4.58 -6.77
C ASP A 148 -21.27 5.24 -5.58
N SER A 149 -20.01 4.86 -5.32
CA SER A 149 -19.26 5.34 -4.17
C SER A 149 -17.77 5.02 -4.29
N PRO A 150 -16.90 5.95 -3.92
CA PRO A 150 -15.47 5.72 -3.91
C PRO A 150 -14.93 5.12 -2.60
N VAL A 151 -15.82 4.87 -1.63
CA VAL A 151 -15.45 4.31 -0.33
C VAL A 151 -15.10 2.83 -0.48
N ILE A 152 -13.93 2.44 0.02
CA ILE A 152 -13.53 1.03 0.02
C ILE A 152 -13.97 0.40 1.34
N LEU A 153 -14.95 -0.47 1.23
CA LEU A 153 -15.36 -1.36 2.30
C LEU A 153 -14.55 -2.66 2.25
N GLU A 154 -13.75 -2.92 3.30
CA GLU A 154 -13.08 -4.21 3.50
C GLU A 154 -13.76 -4.95 4.66
N ILE A 155 -14.33 -6.12 4.35
CA ILE A 155 -14.83 -7.07 5.35
C ILE A 155 -13.82 -8.22 5.41
N LYS A 156 -13.26 -8.47 6.59
CA LYS A 156 -12.37 -9.61 6.86
C LYS A 156 -13.01 -10.52 7.89
N VAL A 157 -12.99 -11.81 7.58
CA VAL A 157 -13.52 -12.89 8.42
C VAL A 157 -12.45 -13.97 8.52
N GLU A 158 -12.42 -14.71 9.63
CA GLU A 158 -11.41 -15.77 9.81
C GLU A 158 -11.78 -17.08 9.10
N SER A 159 -12.96 -17.61 9.42
CA SER A 159 -13.40 -18.93 8.97
C SER A 159 -14.74 -18.85 8.23
N LEU A 160 -15.82 -18.58 8.95
CA LEU A 160 -17.18 -18.46 8.42
C LEU A 160 -17.59 -16.99 8.34
N VAL A 161 -18.30 -16.65 7.27
CA VAL A 161 -18.87 -15.30 7.11
C VAL A 161 -20.05 -15.15 8.07
N PRO A 162 -20.03 -14.19 9.01
CA PRO A 162 -21.14 -13.97 9.93
C PRO A 162 -22.43 -13.59 9.21
N ILE A 163 -23.59 -13.96 9.76
CA ILE A 163 -24.91 -13.66 9.18
C ILE A 163 -25.09 -12.16 8.95
N TRP A 164 -24.72 -11.32 9.94
CA TRP A 164 -24.82 -9.86 9.80
C TRP A 164 -24.01 -9.32 8.61
N ALA A 165 -22.88 -9.94 8.27
CA ALA A 165 -22.05 -9.51 7.15
C ALA A 165 -22.72 -9.88 5.82
N ILE A 166 -23.36 -11.05 5.75
CA ILE A 166 -24.18 -11.47 4.60
C ILE A 166 -25.37 -10.53 4.42
N GLU A 167 -26.06 -10.20 5.50
CA GLU A 167 -27.19 -9.27 5.48
C GLU A 167 -26.76 -7.86 5.04
N LEU A 168 -25.62 -7.37 5.54
CA LEU A 168 -25.03 -6.09 5.13
C LEU A 168 -24.71 -6.08 3.63
N ILE A 169 -24.05 -7.13 3.12
CA ILE A 169 -23.75 -7.28 1.69
C ILE A 169 -25.02 -7.25 0.84
N ARG A 170 -26.05 -7.99 1.26
CA ARG A 170 -27.33 -8.06 0.53
C ARG A 170 -28.09 -6.75 0.58
N LYS A 171 -28.21 -6.13 1.75
CA LYS A 171 -28.98 -4.90 1.99
C LYS A 171 -28.47 -3.73 1.16
N PHE A 172 -27.15 -3.62 1.00
CA PHE A 172 -26.52 -2.53 0.24
C PHE A 172 -26.08 -2.97 -1.16
N HIS A 173 -26.50 -4.15 -1.63
CA HIS A 173 -26.13 -4.70 -2.95
C HIS A 173 -24.63 -4.63 -3.25
N LEU A 174 -23.80 -4.90 -2.23
CA LEU A 174 -22.36 -4.70 -2.34
C LEU A 174 -21.73 -5.70 -3.31
N GLN A 175 -20.88 -5.21 -4.19
CA GLN A 175 -20.14 -6.02 -5.14
C GLN A 175 -18.70 -6.23 -4.68
N GLN A 176 -18.27 -7.49 -4.61
CA GLN A 176 -16.88 -7.80 -4.31
C GLN A 176 -15.99 -7.48 -5.51
N ARG A 177 -14.94 -6.68 -5.28
CA ARG A 177 -13.95 -6.33 -6.31
C ARG A 177 -12.54 -6.37 -5.74
N GLY A 178 -11.58 -6.70 -6.60
CA GLY A 178 -10.17 -6.59 -6.26
C GLY A 178 -9.71 -5.14 -6.38
N PHE A 179 -9.24 -4.55 -5.28
CA PHE A 179 -8.72 -3.18 -5.28
C PHE A 179 -7.32 -3.11 -4.69
N SER A 180 -6.42 -2.37 -5.34
CA SER A 180 -5.03 -2.20 -4.91
C SER A 180 -4.69 -0.72 -4.81
N LYS A 181 -4.74 -0.14 -3.61
CA LYS A 181 -4.48 1.29 -3.36
C LYS A 181 -3.21 1.81 -4.05
N TYR A 182 -2.11 1.06 -3.96
CA TYR A 182 -0.85 1.40 -4.64
C TYR A 182 -0.92 1.24 -6.16
N GLY A 183 -1.58 0.19 -6.64
CA GLY A 183 -1.68 -0.07 -8.08
C GLY A 183 -2.51 1.00 -8.77
N THR A 184 -3.70 1.26 -8.24
CA THR A 184 -4.60 2.32 -8.71
C THR A 184 -3.94 3.70 -8.61
N GLY A 185 -3.21 3.99 -7.53
CA GLY A 185 -2.48 5.27 -7.42
C GLY A 185 -1.38 5.44 -8.46
N ILE A 186 -0.61 4.38 -8.78
CA ILE A 186 0.36 4.42 -9.88
C ILE A 186 -0.34 4.61 -11.23
N ASP A 187 -1.44 3.88 -11.48
CA ASP A 187 -2.21 4.01 -12.72
C ASP A 187 -2.76 5.44 -12.90
N SER A 188 -3.28 6.06 -11.84
CA SER A 188 -3.82 7.42 -11.84
C SER A 188 -2.73 8.47 -12.15
N VAL A 189 -1.57 8.37 -11.49
CA VAL A 189 -0.41 9.26 -11.75
C VAL A 189 0.04 9.15 -13.22
N PHE A 190 0.12 7.93 -13.76
CA PHE A 190 0.52 7.74 -15.15
C PHE A 190 -0.50 8.27 -16.15
N GLY A 191 -1.80 8.05 -15.91
CA GLY A 191 -2.86 8.60 -16.76
C GLY A 191 -2.82 10.13 -16.85
N GLN A 192 -2.56 10.82 -15.72
CA GLN A 192 -2.43 12.28 -15.71
C GLN A 192 -1.19 12.78 -16.46
N GLN A 193 -0.05 12.10 -16.35
CA GLN A 193 1.17 12.48 -17.08
C GLN A 193 0.99 12.36 -18.60
N GLU A 194 0.29 11.33 -19.08
CA GLU A 194 -0.05 11.18 -20.50
C GLU A 194 -1.00 12.28 -20.98
N SER A 195 -2.02 12.61 -20.19
CA SER A 195 -2.96 13.71 -20.49
C SER A 195 -2.25 15.06 -20.58
N LEU A 196 -1.39 15.39 -19.62
CA LEU A 196 -0.61 16.63 -19.60
C LEU A 196 0.34 16.73 -20.80
N ARG A 197 1.03 15.63 -21.14
CA ARG A 197 1.88 15.58 -22.35
C ARG A 197 1.06 15.84 -23.60
N ASN A 198 -0.07 15.17 -23.76
CA ASN A 198 -0.93 15.35 -24.92
C ASN A 198 -1.49 16.78 -25.02
N SER A 199 -1.78 17.43 -23.89
CA SER A 199 -2.26 18.82 -23.85
C SER A 199 -1.19 19.87 -24.19
N MET A 200 0.11 19.55 -24.05
CA MET A 200 1.21 20.44 -24.43
C MET A 200 1.55 20.42 -25.94
N PHE A 201 0.96 19.49 -26.70
CA PHE A 201 1.15 19.37 -28.15
C PHE A 201 -0.02 19.94 -28.99
N TYR A 202 -0.98 20.60 -28.34
CA TYR A 202 -2.05 21.40 -28.97
C TYR A 202 -1.92 22.86 -28.54
#